data_AF-R9HVI4-F1
#
_entry.id   AF-R9HVI4-F1
#
_cell.length_a   1.000
_cell.length_b   1.000
_cell.length_c   1.000
_cell.angle_alpha   90.00
_cell.angle_beta   90.00
_cell.angle_gamma   90.00
#
_symmetry.space_group_name_H-M   'P 1'
#
loop_
_entity.id
_entity.type
_entity.pdbx_description
1 polymer ?
#
loop_
_entity_poly.entity_id
_entity_poly.type
_entity_poly.pdbx_seq_one_letter_code
_entity_poly.pdbx_strand_id
1 'polypeptide(L)'
;MFADDKSIENMQQLFTEFKKYLELQKEYTKLEIIEKTSQLLSTLLLVLLLITLGVVVLFHLSFTLVYVLAPLVGGLMMSFALITCFHILLIVLLVSFRRRLIINPITKFIAKLFLNN
;
A
#
# COMPACT_ATOMS: atom_id res chain seq x y z
N MET A 1 -39.04 44.78 -28.03
CA MET A 1 -39.61 43.70 -27.20
C MET A 1 -39.10 42.31 -27.62
N PHE A 2 -37.87 42.16 -28.14
CA PHE A 2 -37.35 40.89 -28.69
C PHE A 2 -36.00 40.43 -28.09
N ALA A 3 -35.39 41.24 -27.22
CA ALA A 3 -34.11 40.91 -26.60
C ALA A 3 -34.27 40.09 -25.31
N ASP A 4 -35.41 40.22 -24.63
CA ASP A 4 -35.63 39.63 -23.31
C ASP A 4 -35.87 38.11 -23.42
N ASP A 5 -36.82 37.67 -24.26
CA ASP A 5 -37.10 36.24 -24.47
C ASP A 5 -35.88 35.44 -24.95
N LYS A 6 -35.11 36.00 -25.88
CA LYS A 6 -33.91 35.34 -26.45
C LYS A 6 -32.77 35.23 -25.42
N SER A 7 -32.68 36.19 -24.51
CA SER A 7 -31.71 36.17 -23.42
C SER A 7 -32.08 35.19 -22.30
N ILE A 8 -33.39 35.04 -22.02
CA ILE A 8 -33.93 34.07 -21.06
C ILE A 8 -33.70 32.63 -21.58
N GLU A 9 -33.90 32.39 -22.88
CA GLU A 9 -33.68 31.10 -23.52
C GLU A 9 -32.18 30.69 -23.50
N ASN A 10 -31.28 31.63 -23.77
CA ASN A 10 -29.84 31.42 -23.65
C ASN A 10 -29.40 31.13 -22.19
N MET A 11 -29.97 31.83 -21.20
CA MET A 11 -29.67 31.59 -19.79
C MET A 11 -30.14 30.20 -19.34
N GLN A 12 -31.30 29.73 -19.83
CA GLN A 12 -31.77 28.37 -19.58
C GLN A 12 -30.88 27.32 -20.24
N GLN A 13 -30.39 27.57 -21.46
CA GLN A 13 -29.44 26.69 -22.14
C GLN A 13 -28.11 26.60 -21.37
N LEU A 14 -27.56 27.74 -20.95
CA LEU A 14 -26.35 27.78 -20.13
C LEU A 14 -26.52 27.02 -18.80
N PHE A 15 -27.66 27.16 -18.12
CA PHE A 15 -27.96 26.39 -16.91
C PHE A 15 -28.02 24.88 -17.18
N THR A 16 -28.57 24.49 -18.34
CA THR A 16 -28.69 23.10 -18.74
C THR A 16 -27.33 22.50 -19.06
N GLU A 17 -26.49 23.22 -19.80
CA GLU A 17 -25.10 22.82 -20.08
C GLU A 17 -24.24 22.78 -18.83
N PHE A 18 -24.37 23.76 -17.94
CA PHE A 18 -23.66 23.78 -16.66
C PHE A 18 -24.06 22.61 -15.77
N LYS A 19 -25.36 22.29 -15.70
CA LYS A 19 -25.86 21.11 -15.00
C LYS A 19 -25.29 19.83 -15.60
N LYS A 20 -25.25 19.72 -16.93
CA LYS A 20 -24.67 18.59 -17.67
C LYS A 20 -23.17 18.45 -17.41
N TYR A 21 -22.44 19.55 -17.34
CA TYR A 21 -21.02 19.59 -16.99
C TYR A 21 -20.77 19.13 -15.55
N LEU A 22 -21.58 19.57 -14.58
CA LEU A 22 -21.50 19.10 -13.20
C LEU A 22 -21.82 17.60 -13.08
N GLU A 23 -22.78 17.12 -13.85
CA GLU A 23 -23.16 15.71 -13.89
C GLU A 23 -22.00 14.84 -14.44
N LEU A 24 -21.39 15.29 -15.54
CA LEU A 24 -20.16 14.70 -16.08
C LEU A 24 -19.03 14.74 -15.05
N GLN A 25 -18.75 15.89 -14.43
CA GLN A 25 -17.65 16.01 -13.47
C GLN A 25 -17.83 15.11 -12.24
N LYS A 26 -19.08 14.92 -11.80
CA LYS A 26 -19.42 13.96 -10.74
C LYS A 26 -19.15 12.53 -11.16
N GLU A 27 -19.49 12.16 -12.39
CA GLU A 27 -19.24 10.82 -12.94
C GLU A 27 -17.75 10.56 -13.14
N TYR A 28 -17.00 11.53 -13.68
CA TYR A 28 -15.54 11.48 -13.78
C TYR A 28 -14.87 11.32 -12.43
N THR A 29 -15.26 12.13 -11.43
CA THR A 29 -14.69 12.03 -10.07
C THR A 29 -14.99 10.66 -9.45
N LYS A 30 -16.19 10.12 -9.67
CA LYS A 30 -16.56 8.78 -9.21
C LYS A 30 -15.70 7.70 -9.86
N LEU A 31 -15.48 7.78 -11.17
CA LEU A 31 -14.63 6.84 -11.90
C LEU A 31 -13.17 6.93 -11.46
N GLU A 32 -12.63 8.13 -11.31
CA GLU A 32 -11.26 8.35 -10.85
C GLU A 32 -11.04 7.83 -9.42
N ILE A 33 -12.00 8.04 -8.51
CA ILE A 33 -11.96 7.47 -7.15
C ILE A 33 -11.94 5.94 -7.22
N ILE A 34 -12.78 5.33 -8.07
CA ILE A 34 -12.83 3.87 -8.22
C ILE A 34 -11.51 3.34 -8.76
N GLU A 35 -10.94 3.99 -9.77
CA GLU A 35 -9.67 3.58 -10.38
C GLU A 35 -8.51 3.67 -9.37
N LYS A 36 -8.35 4.81 -8.69
CA LYS A 36 -7.32 5.01 -7.67
C LYS A 36 -7.48 4.02 -6.50
N THR A 37 -8.71 3.78 -6.07
CA THR A 37 -9.02 2.82 -5.00
C THR A 37 -8.68 1.40 -5.44
N SER A 38 -9.08 1.01 -6.65
CA SER A 38 -8.79 -0.31 -7.22
C SER A 38 -7.29 -0.55 -7.36
N GLN A 39 -6.54 0.45 -7.82
CA GLN A 39 -5.08 0.39 -7.95
C GLN A 39 -4.39 0.26 -6.59
N LEU A 40 -4.84 1.01 -5.58
CA LEU A 40 -4.36 0.88 -4.21
C LEU A 40 -4.62 -0.53 -3.67
N LEU A 41 -5.85 -1.03 -3.85
CA LEU A 41 -6.27 -2.33 -3.35
C LEU A 41 -5.50 -3.47 -4.02
N SER A 42 -5.31 -3.41 -5.33
CA SER A 42 -4.47 -4.35 -6.08
C SER A 42 -3.02 -4.35 -5.60
N THR A 43 -2.43 -3.16 -5.40
CA THR A 43 -1.06 -3.02 -4.88
C THR A 43 -0.94 -3.59 -3.47
N LEU A 44 -1.93 -3.30 -2.60
CA LEU A 44 -1.98 -3.83 -1.23
C LEU A 44 -2.06 -5.36 -1.23
N LEU A 45 -2.92 -5.95 -2.07
CA LEU A 45 -3.02 -7.41 -2.20
C LEU A 45 -1.70 -8.03 -2.67
N LEU A 46 -1.04 -7.44 -3.67
CA LEU A 46 0.26 -7.91 -4.16
C LEU A 46 1.32 -7.84 -3.05
N VAL A 47 1.41 -6.72 -2.33
CA VAL A 47 2.35 -6.57 -1.20
C VAL A 47 2.05 -7.59 -0.12
N LEU A 48 0.78 -7.83 0.22
CA LEU A 48 0.39 -8.82 1.21
C LEU A 48 0.82 -10.23 0.79
N LEU A 49 0.60 -10.60 -0.48
CA LEU A 49 1.05 -11.88 -1.04
C LEU A 49 2.58 -12.02 -1.03
N LEU A 50 3.32 -10.97 -1.36
CA LEU A 50 4.78 -11.00 -1.28
C LEU A 50 5.28 -11.16 0.16
N ILE A 51 4.63 -10.50 1.13
CA ILE A 51 4.98 -10.64 2.54
C ILE A 51 4.72 -12.06 3.02
N THR A 52 3.55 -12.65 2.70
CA THR A 52 3.23 -14.01 3.13
C THR A 52 4.19 -15.03 2.52
N LEU A 53 4.49 -14.93 1.22
CA LEU A 53 5.50 -15.77 0.57
C LEU A 53 6.90 -15.56 1.17
N GLY A 54 7.28 -14.31 1.43
CA GLY A 54 8.55 -13.96 2.05
C GLY A 54 8.72 -14.58 3.43
N VAL A 55 7.68 -14.53 4.28
CA VAL A 55 7.68 -15.16 5.60
C VAL A 55 7.86 -16.68 5.48
N VAL A 56 7.15 -17.33 4.56
CA VAL A 56 7.28 -18.78 4.34
C VAL A 56 8.71 -19.16 3.94
N VAL A 57 9.32 -18.42 3.00
CA VAL A 57 10.69 -18.67 2.56
C VAL A 57 11.70 -18.43 3.68
N LEU A 58 11.58 -17.31 4.41
CA LEU A 58 12.47 -16.98 5.52
C LEU A 58 12.39 -18.02 6.65
N PHE A 59 11.19 -18.54 6.92
CA PHE A 59 11.00 -19.61 7.88
C PHE A 59 11.72 -20.89 7.44
N HIS A 60 11.55 -21.32 6.19
CA HIS A 60 12.25 -22.51 5.66
C HIS A 60 13.77 -22.34 5.65
N LEU A 61 14.26 -21.15 5.31
CA LEU A 61 15.68 -20.80 5.39
C LEU A 61 16.21 -20.93 6.82
N SER A 62 15.45 -20.44 7.80
CA SER A 62 15.81 -20.55 9.22
C SER A 62 15.91 -22.00 9.67
N PHE A 63 14.96 -22.87 9.26
CA PHE A 63 15.04 -24.30 9.56
C PHE A 63 16.25 -24.96 8.92
N THR A 64 16.57 -24.60 7.67
CA THR A 64 17.76 -25.12 6.98
C THR A 64 19.03 -24.78 7.76
N LEU A 65 19.15 -23.54 8.26
CA LEU A 65 20.27 -23.14 9.12
C LEU A 65 20.33 -23.97 10.40
N VAL A 66 19.19 -24.21 11.08
CA VAL A 66 19.15 -25.07 12.27
C VAL A 66 19.69 -26.47 11.98
N TYR A 67 19.27 -27.09 10.87
CA TYR A 67 19.72 -28.43 10.50
C TYR A 67 21.21 -28.49 10.17
N VAL A 68 21.76 -27.46 9.53
CA VAL A 68 23.21 -27.37 9.26
C VAL A 68 24.00 -27.15 10.55
N LEU A 69 23.47 -26.37 11.50
CA LEU A 69 24.12 -26.16 12.80
C LEU A 69 23.95 -27.35 13.76
N ALA A 70 22.92 -28.18 13.60
CA ALA A 70 22.64 -29.33 14.47
C ALA A 70 23.86 -30.24 14.73
N PRO A 71 24.61 -30.71 13.72
CA PRO A 71 25.81 -31.51 13.95
C PRO A 71 26.99 -30.72 14.53
N LEU A 72 27.04 -29.40 14.33
CA LEU A 72 28.13 -28.53 14.81
C LEU A 72 28.00 -28.20 16.31
N VAL A 73 26.78 -28.00 16.78
CA VAL A 73 26.48 -27.56 18.16
C VAL A 73 26.11 -28.75 19.07
N GLY A 74 26.16 -29.98 18.55
CA GLY A 74 25.91 -31.19 19.33
C GLY A 74 24.42 -31.50 19.56
N GLY A 75 23.53 -30.96 18.74
CA GLY A 75 22.11 -31.30 18.76
C GLY A 75 21.17 -30.23 18.19
N LEU A 76 19.95 -30.67 17.86
CA LEU A 76 18.88 -29.80 17.37
C LEU A 76 18.46 -28.76 18.43
N MET A 77 18.32 -29.17 19.69
CA MET A 77 17.94 -28.27 20.80
C MET A 77 18.89 -27.08 20.95
N MET A 78 20.20 -27.34 20.97
CA MET A 78 21.21 -26.29 21.12
C MET A 78 21.25 -25.36 19.90
N SER A 79 21.01 -25.90 18.71
CA SER A 79 20.97 -25.13 17.47
C SER A 79 19.75 -24.21 17.41
N PHE A 80 18.57 -24.69 17.81
CA PHE A 80 17.38 -23.86 17.96
C PHE A 80 17.59 -22.75 19.01
N ALA A 81 18.22 -23.05 20.15
CA ALA A 81 18.50 -22.06 21.18
C ALA A 81 19.43 -20.93 20.69
N LEU A 82 20.52 -21.29 19.99
CA LEU A 82 21.44 -20.30 19.41
C LEU A 82 20.77 -19.45 18.32
N ILE A 83 20.04 -20.08 17.41
CA ILE A 83 19.38 -19.36 16.31
C ILE A 83 18.25 -18.47 16.84
N THR A 84 17.54 -18.89 17.89
CA THR A 84 16.55 -18.04 18.57
C THR A 84 17.21 -16.83 19.22
N CYS A 85 18.34 -17.02 19.90
CA CYS A 85 19.13 -15.92 20.47
C CYS A 85 19.57 -14.93 19.38
N PHE A 86 20.07 -15.44 18.25
CA PHE A 86 20.43 -14.61 17.10
C PHE A 86 19.24 -13.84 16.52
N HIS A 87 18.07 -14.47 16.38
CA HIS A 87 16.86 -13.81 15.91
C HIS A 87 16.37 -12.71 16.86
N ILE A 88 16.43 -12.93 18.18
CA ILE A 88 16.09 -11.90 19.17
C ILE A 88 17.03 -10.70 19.01
N LEU A 89 18.33 -10.95 18.86
CA LEU A 89 19.33 -9.90 18.63
C LEU A 89 19.05 -9.13 17.33
N LEU A 90 18.71 -9.85 16.26
CA LEU A 90 18.30 -9.26 14.98
C LEU A 90 17.04 -8.38 15.15
N ILE A 91 16.03 -8.83 15.90
CA ILE A 91 14.81 -8.06 16.17
C ILE A 91 15.16 -6.76 16.93
N VAL A 92 16.02 -6.82 17.95
CA VAL A 92 16.46 -5.63 18.70
C VAL A 92 17.17 -4.63 17.77
N LEU A 93 18.02 -5.12 16.87
CA LEU A 93 18.67 -4.30 15.85
C LEU A 93 17.63 -3.66 14.91
N LEU A 94 16.69 -4.45 14.41
CA LEU A 94 15.63 -4.01 13.48
C LEU A 94 14.73 -2.95 14.12
N VAL A 95 14.38 -3.12 15.40
CA VAL A 95 13.63 -2.13 16.19
C VAL A 95 14.44 -0.84 16.36
N SER A 96 15.76 -0.91 16.51
CA SER A 96 16.62 0.29 16.56
C SER A 96 16.60 1.05 15.23
N PHE A 97 16.59 0.33 14.09
CA PHE A 97 16.47 0.92 12.75
C PHE A 97 15.03 1.16 12.28
N ARG A 98 14.01 0.98 13.16
CA ARG A 98 12.58 1.04 12.80
C ARG A 98 12.18 2.30 12.03
N ARG A 99 12.81 3.44 12.34
CA ARG A 99 12.56 4.73 11.67
C ARG A 99 12.92 4.69 10.18
N ARG A 100 14.02 4.02 9.81
CA ARG A 100 14.45 3.92 8.40
C ARG A 100 13.72 2.80 7.64
N LEU A 101 13.47 1.65 8.27
CA LEU A 101 12.93 0.48 7.58
C LEU A 101 11.41 0.48 7.46
N ILE A 102 10.69 1.03 8.45
CA ILE A 102 9.22 0.97 8.51
C ILE A 102 8.63 2.36 8.27
N ILE A 103 9.07 3.37 9.01
CA ILE A 103 8.44 4.70 8.97
C ILE A 103 8.68 5.38 7.61
N ASN A 104 9.93 5.44 7.12
CA ASN A 104 10.23 6.09 5.84
C ASN A 104 9.43 5.55 4.63
N PRO A 105 9.35 4.23 4.36
CA PRO A 105 8.56 3.74 3.24
C PRO A 105 7.06 3.98 3.41
N ILE A 106 6.52 3.86 4.63
CA ILE A 106 5.11 4.15 4.91
C ILE A 106 4.82 5.64 4.67
N THR A 107 5.64 6.53 5.20
CA THR A 107 5.48 7.98 5.00
C THR A 107 5.60 8.35 3.52
N LYS A 108 6.52 7.72 2.77
CA LYS A 108 6.65 7.94 1.33
C LYS A 108 5.44 7.40 0.54
N PHE A 109 4.86 6.28 0.95
CA PHE A 109 3.64 5.73 0.35
C PHE A 109 2.43 6.64 0.60
N ILE A 110 2.22 7.07 1.86
CA ILE A 110 1.15 8.02 2.22
C ILE A 110 1.36 9.35 1.48
N ALA A 111 2.58 9.89 1.48
CA ALA A 111 2.89 11.11 0.74
C ALA A 111 2.57 10.95 -0.76
N LYS A 112 2.94 9.83 -1.38
CA LYS A 112 2.63 9.57 -2.79
C LYS A 112 1.13 9.36 -3.05
N LEU A 113 0.37 8.86 -2.07
CA LEU A 113 -1.07 8.69 -2.19
C LEU A 113 -1.82 10.01 -2.09
N PHE A 114 -1.42 10.89 -1.18
CA PHE A 114 -2.14 12.13 -0.84
C PHE A 114 -1.61 13.38 -1.54
N LEU A 115 -0.30 13.48 -1.83
CA LEU A 115 0.31 14.66 -2.44
C LEU A 115 0.46 14.55 -3.97
N ASN A 116 0.21 13.37 -4.54
CA ASN A 116 0.28 13.19 -5.97
C ASN A 116 -1.08 13.54 -6.60
N ASN A 117 -1.37 14.84 -6.65
CA ASN A 117 -2.22 15.43 -7.70
C ASN A 117 -1.54 15.24 -9.06
#